data_AF-A0A8J4EXD5-F1
#
_entry.id   AF-A0A8J4EXD5-F1
#
_cell.length_a   1.000
_cell.length_b   1.000
_cell.length_c   1.000
_cell.angle_alpha   90.00
_cell.angle_beta   90.00
_cell.angle_gamma   90.00
#
_symmetry.space_group_name_H-M   'P 1'
#
loop_
_entity.id
_entity.type
_entity.pdbx_description
1 polymer ?
#
loop_
_entity_poly.entity_id
_entity_poly.type
_entity_poly.pdbx_seq_one_letter_code
_entity_poly.pdbx_strand_id
1 'polypeptide(L)'
;MASDDAIAAMARTILAEKRARKAAEDDALRLYNRVRQLQKEEDRAQKRIIETKKKAKEIIKARERNEQKLIEKEQRHREQQEQVEEQKLDNLRAKEEALRHRIEQENKIYQEKLDVVQKTKEERADIERLLAESRLLARKEALEQKDFIRKQQEDARRKIETLKLQKLTAAQEEYERRLKEEIDAKLAKEQEIERLAQMELELIERLKSKQAEQRKAYQQLEAVLSLGNVSTTKGLTGNGKPASPKVTVVGATGGVSPERPPSQMSQASASYTAEEAAPDGEPTEEDVARAFAMYDTDGIGEISTLSLDGLLRDLGVPLSPSQLSQAIAQLDTSQTGRITFGEFLLWWKG
;
A
#
# COMPACT_ATOMS: atom_id res chain seq x y z
N MET A 1 -17.05 139.51 -119.81
CA MET A 1 -18.25 139.05 -119.08
C MET A 1 -18.23 137.54 -118.76
N ALA A 2 -17.70 136.65 -119.60
CA ALA A 2 -17.59 135.22 -119.26
C ALA A 2 -16.47 134.87 -118.24
N SER A 3 -15.54 135.80 -117.98
CA SER A 3 -14.40 135.62 -117.05
C SER A 3 -14.80 135.60 -115.58
N ASP A 4 -15.65 136.55 -115.17
CA ASP A 4 -15.82 136.88 -113.75
C ASP A 4 -16.70 135.86 -113.02
N ASP A 5 -17.68 135.26 -113.71
CA ASP A 5 -18.53 134.21 -113.14
C ASP A 5 -17.80 132.87 -113.04
N ALA A 6 -16.83 132.60 -113.94
CA ALA A 6 -15.91 131.47 -113.81
C ALA A 6 -14.97 131.64 -112.59
N ILE A 7 -14.47 132.86 -112.34
CA ILE A 7 -13.68 133.19 -111.15
C ILE A 7 -14.54 133.06 -109.88
N ALA A 8 -15.80 133.53 -109.90
CA ALA A 8 -16.73 133.38 -108.79
C ALA A 8 -17.09 131.90 -108.53
N ALA A 9 -17.24 131.08 -109.57
CA ALA A 9 -17.43 129.63 -109.44
C ALA A 9 -16.19 128.97 -108.81
N MET A 10 -14.97 129.26 -109.29
CA MET A 10 -13.73 128.78 -108.67
C MET A 10 -13.63 129.20 -107.20
N ALA A 11 -13.94 130.45 -106.86
CA ALA A 11 -13.94 130.92 -105.48
C ALA A 11 -14.94 130.17 -104.59
N ARG A 12 -16.17 129.90 -105.09
CA ARG A 12 -17.18 129.08 -104.40
C ARG A 12 -16.67 127.66 -104.16
N THR A 13 -16.07 127.02 -105.16
CA THR A 13 -15.50 125.67 -105.06
C THR A 13 -14.31 125.62 -104.08
N ILE A 14 -13.38 126.57 -104.15
CA ILE A 14 -12.24 126.68 -103.22
C ILE A 14 -12.73 126.89 -101.77
N LEU A 15 -13.81 127.63 -101.56
CA LEU A 15 -14.34 127.90 -100.23
C LEU A 15 -15.14 126.70 -99.69
N ALA A 16 -15.82 125.94 -100.56
CA ALA A 16 -16.40 124.65 -100.22
C ALA A 16 -15.31 123.62 -99.85
N GLU A 17 -14.24 123.54 -100.64
CA GLU A 17 -13.11 122.64 -100.40
C GLU A 17 -12.38 122.99 -99.09
N LYS A 18 -12.20 124.28 -98.79
CA LYS A 18 -11.67 124.74 -97.49
C LYS A 18 -12.58 124.36 -96.31
N ARG A 19 -13.91 124.36 -96.48
CA ARG A 19 -14.85 123.89 -95.45
C ARG A 19 -14.83 122.38 -95.29
N ALA A 20 -14.76 121.63 -96.39
CA ALA A 20 -14.64 120.17 -96.39
C ALA A 20 -13.32 119.72 -95.74
N ARG A 21 -12.21 120.36 -96.10
CA ARG A 21 -10.91 120.17 -95.44
C ARG A 21 -10.99 120.45 -93.94
N LYS A 22 -11.58 121.57 -93.52
CA LYS A 22 -11.72 121.88 -92.09
C LYS A 22 -12.57 120.83 -91.36
N ALA A 23 -13.67 120.37 -91.96
CA ALA A 23 -14.49 119.30 -91.39
C ALA A 23 -13.70 117.98 -91.25
N ALA A 24 -12.87 117.63 -92.24
CA ALA A 24 -11.97 116.48 -92.18
C ALA A 24 -10.84 116.64 -91.13
N GLU A 25 -10.32 117.85 -90.94
CA GLU A 25 -9.36 118.17 -89.87
C GLU A 25 -10.01 118.06 -88.47
N ASP A 26 -11.23 118.59 -88.30
CA ASP A 26 -12.01 118.48 -87.07
C ASP A 26 -12.40 117.00 -86.78
N ASP A 27 -12.74 116.21 -87.80
CA ASP A 27 -13.01 114.77 -87.67
C ASP A 27 -11.76 113.94 -87.38
N ALA A 28 -10.63 114.25 -88.02
CA ALA A 28 -9.34 113.65 -87.68
C ALA A 28 -8.95 113.95 -86.23
N LEU A 29 -9.22 115.15 -85.73
CA LEU A 29 -8.99 115.51 -84.33
C LEU A 29 -9.95 114.77 -83.36
N ARG A 30 -11.23 114.60 -83.73
CA ARG A 30 -12.19 113.77 -82.97
C ARG A 30 -11.76 112.30 -82.92
N LEU A 31 -11.34 111.74 -84.06
CA LEU A 31 -10.80 110.38 -84.16
C LEU A 31 -9.53 110.22 -83.35
N TYR A 32 -8.57 111.14 -83.45
CA TYR A 32 -7.32 111.12 -82.67
C TYR A 32 -7.59 111.12 -81.16
N ASN A 33 -8.50 111.99 -80.68
CA ASN A 33 -8.89 112.01 -79.27
C ASN A 33 -9.58 110.71 -78.84
N ARG A 34 -10.44 110.12 -79.67
CA ARG A 34 -11.11 108.85 -79.40
C ARG A 34 -10.12 107.67 -79.38
N VAL A 35 -9.21 107.58 -80.34
CA VAL A 35 -8.11 106.59 -80.37
C VAL A 35 -7.25 106.73 -79.12
N ARG A 36 -6.85 107.95 -78.75
CA ARG A 36 -6.06 108.21 -77.53
C ARG A 36 -6.78 107.82 -76.24
N GLN A 37 -8.11 107.92 -76.19
CA GLN A 37 -8.90 107.43 -75.06
C GLN A 37 -8.97 105.90 -75.04
N LEU A 38 -9.28 105.28 -76.19
CA LEU A 38 -9.32 103.82 -76.32
C LEU A 38 -7.96 103.19 -75.99
N GLN A 39 -6.85 103.78 -76.41
CA GLN A 39 -5.49 103.35 -76.06
C GLN A 39 -5.27 103.35 -74.53
N LYS A 40 -5.73 104.40 -73.83
CA LYS A 40 -5.64 104.48 -72.37
C LYS A 40 -6.54 103.47 -71.66
N GLU A 41 -7.70 103.16 -72.23
CA GLU A 41 -8.61 102.14 -71.71
C GLU A 41 -8.05 100.74 -71.94
N GLU A 42 -7.43 100.51 -73.11
CA GLU A 42 -6.68 99.29 -73.42
C GLU A 42 -5.49 99.11 -72.49
N ASP A 43 -4.62 100.12 -72.29
CA ASP A 43 -3.50 100.08 -71.34
C ASP A 43 -3.97 99.71 -69.92
N ARG A 44 -5.11 100.24 -69.50
CA ARG A 44 -5.73 99.92 -68.19
C ARG A 44 -6.25 98.49 -68.15
N ALA A 45 -6.88 98.00 -69.22
CA ALA A 45 -7.35 96.63 -69.34
C ALA A 45 -6.18 95.64 -69.39
N GLN A 46 -5.14 95.91 -70.19
CA GLN A 46 -3.91 95.12 -70.27
C GLN A 46 -3.22 95.04 -68.90
N LYS A 47 -3.08 96.15 -68.17
CA LYS A 47 -2.53 96.15 -66.80
C LYS A 47 -3.34 95.27 -65.84
N ARG A 48 -4.67 95.34 -65.88
CA ARG A 48 -5.56 94.45 -65.11
C ARG A 48 -5.40 92.97 -65.52
N ILE A 49 -5.27 92.67 -66.81
CA ILE A 49 -5.05 91.31 -67.33
C ILE A 49 -3.68 90.77 -66.88
N ILE A 50 -2.63 91.60 -66.87
CA ILE A 50 -1.30 91.21 -66.38
C ILE A 50 -1.34 90.95 -64.87
N GLU A 51 -2.01 91.81 -64.10
CA GLU A 51 -2.15 91.66 -62.65
C GLU A 51 -2.96 90.41 -62.28
N THR A 52 -4.09 90.15 -62.94
CA THR A 52 -4.88 88.93 -62.71
C THR A 52 -4.13 87.68 -63.13
N LYS A 53 -3.41 87.69 -64.26
CA LYS A 53 -2.51 86.58 -64.65
C LYS A 53 -1.40 86.36 -63.62
N LYS A 54 -0.83 87.41 -63.01
CA LYS A 54 0.16 87.29 -61.94
C LYS A 54 -0.45 86.66 -60.68
N LYS A 55 -1.59 87.17 -60.20
CA LYS A 55 -2.31 86.60 -59.05
C LYS A 55 -2.72 85.15 -59.28
N ALA A 56 -3.19 84.80 -60.48
CA ALA A 56 -3.51 83.42 -60.85
C ALA A 56 -2.27 82.50 -60.75
N LYS A 57 -1.11 82.93 -61.24
CA LYS A 57 0.15 82.18 -61.10
C LYS A 57 0.57 82.01 -59.63
N GLU A 58 0.37 83.02 -58.80
CA GLU A 58 0.66 82.96 -57.36
C GLU A 58 -0.28 82.00 -56.62
N ILE A 59 -1.58 81.98 -56.97
CA ILE A 59 -2.57 81.03 -56.44
C ILE A 59 -2.22 79.60 -56.84
N ILE A 60 -1.84 79.35 -58.11
CA ILE A 60 -1.40 78.02 -58.57
C ILE A 60 -0.18 77.55 -57.77
N LYS A 61 0.87 78.39 -57.66
CA LYS A 61 2.05 78.07 -56.84
C LYS A 61 1.78 77.93 -55.34
N ALA A 62 0.74 78.56 -54.82
CA ALA A 62 0.30 78.36 -53.45
C ALA A 62 -0.42 77.01 -53.29
N ARG A 63 -1.28 76.64 -54.26
CA ARG A 63 -1.95 75.33 -54.32
C ARG A 63 -0.95 74.19 -54.43
N GLU A 64 -0.02 74.26 -55.39
CA GLU A 64 1.06 73.27 -55.59
C GLU A 64 1.86 73.03 -54.30
N ARG A 65 2.28 74.11 -53.61
CA ARG A 65 3.02 73.99 -52.33
C ARG A 65 2.17 73.43 -51.19
N ASN A 66 0.87 73.73 -51.16
CA ASN A 66 -0.03 73.19 -50.14
C ASN A 66 -0.34 71.70 -50.40
N GLU A 67 -0.47 71.32 -51.67
CA GLU A 67 -0.66 69.94 -52.13
C GLU A 67 0.59 69.09 -51.87
N GLN A 68 1.79 69.59 -52.16
CA GLN A 68 3.06 68.95 -51.78
C GLN A 68 3.17 68.74 -50.27
N LYS A 69 2.82 69.75 -49.45
CA LYS A 69 2.80 69.61 -47.98
C LYS A 69 1.76 68.60 -47.48
N LEU A 70 0.62 68.48 -48.17
CA LEU A 70 -0.40 67.50 -47.83
C LEU A 70 0.10 66.08 -48.13
N ILE A 71 0.68 65.87 -49.32
CA ILE A 71 1.29 64.60 -49.74
C ILE A 71 2.42 64.21 -48.77
N GLU A 72 3.33 65.14 -48.46
CA GLU A 72 4.44 64.89 -47.53
C GLU A 72 3.92 64.54 -46.11
N LYS A 73 2.87 65.21 -45.64
CA LYS A 73 2.23 64.88 -44.36
C LYS A 73 1.56 63.49 -44.39
N GLU A 74 0.90 63.14 -45.49
CA GLU A 74 0.28 61.83 -45.67
C GLU A 74 1.34 60.71 -45.73
N GLN A 75 2.46 60.94 -46.44
CA GLN A 75 3.60 60.03 -46.50
C GLN A 75 4.20 59.81 -45.11
N ARG A 76 4.54 60.88 -44.37
CA ARG A 76 5.05 60.77 -42.99
C ARG A 76 4.08 60.04 -42.06
N HIS A 77 2.76 60.25 -42.21
CA HIS A 77 1.76 59.54 -41.42
C HIS A 77 1.69 58.06 -41.80
N ARG A 78 1.80 57.73 -43.10
CA ARG A 78 1.85 56.35 -43.59
C ARG A 78 3.10 55.63 -43.11
N GLU A 79 4.28 56.24 -43.21
CA GLU A 79 5.54 55.71 -42.68
C GLU A 79 5.45 55.44 -41.16
N GLN A 80 4.83 56.35 -40.39
CA GLN A 80 4.58 56.13 -38.97
C GLN A 80 3.62 54.98 -38.70
N GLN A 81 2.57 54.82 -39.52
CA GLN A 81 1.66 53.68 -39.42
C GLN A 81 2.36 52.36 -39.76
N GLU A 82 3.16 52.33 -40.82
CA GLU A 82 3.95 51.17 -41.25
C GLU A 82 4.95 50.76 -40.15
N GLN A 83 5.69 51.70 -39.56
CA GLN A 83 6.58 51.44 -38.42
C GLN A 83 5.83 50.90 -37.19
N VAL A 84 4.63 51.40 -36.90
CA VAL A 84 3.82 50.92 -35.77
C VAL A 84 3.28 49.50 -36.04
N GLU A 85 2.88 49.17 -37.27
CA GLU A 85 2.49 47.81 -37.63
C GLU A 85 3.68 46.82 -37.64
N GLU A 86 4.85 47.25 -38.11
CA GLU A 86 6.09 46.46 -38.04
C GLU A 86 6.47 46.17 -36.58
N GLN A 87 6.49 47.19 -35.71
CA GLN A 87 6.72 47.02 -34.28
C GLN A 87 5.67 46.11 -33.63
N LYS A 88 4.39 46.17 -34.02
CA LYS A 88 3.37 45.23 -33.53
C LYS A 88 3.68 43.80 -33.96
N LEU A 89 4.08 43.59 -35.21
CA LEU A 89 4.41 42.26 -35.74
C LEU A 89 5.61 41.65 -35.02
N ASP A 90 6.67 42.43 -34.77
CA ASP A 90 7.84 41.93 -34.03
C ASP A 90 7.53 41.69 -32.55
N ASN A 91 6.71 42.55 -31.92
CA ASN A 91 6.18 42.28 -30.57
C ASN A 91 5.29 41.03 -30.52
N LEU A 92 4.57 40.69 -31.59
CA LEU A 92 3.80 39.44 -31.69
C LEU A 92 4.72 38.24 -31.85
N ARG A 93 5.72 38.30 -32.74
CA ARG A 93 6.74 37.25 -32.92
C ARG A 93 7.48 36.94 -31.62
N ALA A 94 7.96 37.98 -30.92
CA ALA A 94 8.64 37.82 -29.63
C ALA A 94 7.73 37.17 -28.56
N LYS A 95 6.42 37.47 -28.57
CA LYS A 95 5.44 36.80 -27.69
C LYS A 95 5.22 35.33 -28.08
N GLU A 96 5.13 35.02 -29.38
CA GLU A 96 5.00 33.64 -29.86
C GLU A 96 6.25 32.81 -29.52
N GLU A 97 7.45 33.35 -29.68
CA GLU A 97 8.71 32.71 -29.30
C GLU A 97 8.80 32.47 -27.79
N ALA A 98 8.45 33.48 -26.97
CA ALA A 98 8.40 33.33 -25.52
C ALA A 98 7.37 32.27 -25.05
N LEU A 99 6.22 32.18 -25.73
CA LEU A 99 5.21 31.14 -25.48
C LEU A 99 5.71 29.75 -25.89
N ARG A 100 6.34 29.62 -27.07
CA ARG A 100 6.96 28.36 -27.53
C ARG A 100 8.00 27.86 -26.55
N HIS A 101 8.91 28.74 -26.10
CA HIS A 101 9.94 28.39 -25.13
C HIS A 101 9.35 27.97 -23.77
N ARG A 102 8.28 28.64 -23.29
CA ARG A 102 7.57 28.21 -22.08
C ARG A 102 6.95 26.82 -22.24
N ILE A 103 6.27 26.56 -23.35
CA ILE A 103 5.66 25.25 -23.65
C ILE A 103 6.75 24.16 -23.75
N GLU A 104 7.90 24.47 -24.34
CA GLU A 104 9.04 23.55 -24.42
C GLU A 104 9.63 23.25 -23.03
N GLN A 105 9.77 24.26 -22.15
CA GLN A 105 10.17 24.08 -20.76
C GLN A 105 9.16 23.24 -19.96
N GLU A 106 7.86 23.51 -20.09
CA GLU A 106 6.79 22.74 -19.43
C GLU A 106 6.78 21.28 -19.90
N ASN A 107 6.90 21.05 -21.22
CA ASN A 107 7.03 19.71 -21.80
C ASN A 107 8.29 18.99 -21.30
N LYS A 108 9.43 19.69 -21.19
CA LYS A 108 10.67 19.12 -20.65
C LYS A 108 10.49 18.67 -19.20
N ILE A 109 9.91 19.52 -18.35
CA ILE A 109 9.59 19.19 -16.95
C ILE A 109 8.62 18.01 -16.88
N TYR A 110 7.65 17.93 -17.79
CA TYR A 110 6.72 16.79 -17.86
C TYR A 110 7.44 15.48 -18.21
N GLN A 111 8.35 15.48 -19.19
CA GLN A 111 9.15 14.29 -19.53
C GLN A 111 10.09 13.90 -18.38
N GLU A 112 10.79 14.86 -17.75
CA GLU A 112 11.65 14.60 -16.59
C GLU A 112 10.86 13.97 -15.42
N LYS A 113 9.62 14.42 -15.17
CA LYS A 113 8.71 13.78 -14.20
C LYS A 113 8.29 12.37 -14.59
N LEU A 114 8.02 12.14 -15.87
CA LEU A 114 7.60 10.84 -16.41
C LEU A 114 8.75 9.82 -16.29
N ASP A 115 9.98 10.21 -16.59
CA ASP A 115 11.21 9.41 -16.40
C ASP A 115 11.43 9.03 -14.92
N VAL A 116 11.22 9.97 -13.98
CA VAL A 116 11.32 9.69 -12.54
C VAL A 116 10.26 8.69 -12.09
N VAL A 117 9.02 8.81 -12.57
CA VAL A 117 7.95 7.85 -12.29
C VAL A 117 8.24 6.47 -12.89
N GLN A 118 8.88 6.39 -14.06
CA GLN A 118 9.31 5.12 -14.64
C GLN A 118 10.42 4.47 -13.82
N LYS A 119 11.50 5.20 -13.49
CA LYS A 119 12.61 4.68 -12.69
C LYS A 119 12.18 4.20 -11.32
N THR A 120 11.38 4.98 -10.60
CA THR A 120 10.87 4.58 -9.27
C THR A 120 9.93 3.36 -9.35
N LYS A 121 9.21 3.17 -10.46
CA LYS A 121 8.43 1.96 -10.73
C LYS A 121 9.32 0.74 -11.01
N GLU A 122 10.40 0.90 -11.78
CA GLU A 122 11.38 -0.16 -12.06
C GLU A 122 12.12 -0.57 -10.78
N GLU A 123 12.64 0.39 -10.01
CA GLU A 123 13.26 0.18 -8.71
C GLU A 123 12.33 -0.58 -7.75
N ARG A 124 11.05 -0.18 -7.67
CA ARG A 124 10.05 -0.87 -6.86
C ARG A 124 9.81 -2.31 -7.33
N ALA A 125 9.76 -2.56 -8.64
CA ALA A 125 9.59 -3.89 -9.19
C ALA A 125 10.80 -4.81 -8.94
N ASP A 126 12.02 -4.28 -9.01
CA ASP A 126 13.24 -5.03 -8.65
C ASP A 126 13.30 -5.32 -7.14
N ILE A 127 12.95 -4.36 -6.28
CA ILE A 127 12.83 -4.59 -4.82
C ILE A 127 11.78 -5.67 -4.53
N GLU A 128 10.62 -5.63 -5.18
CA GLU A 128 9.57 -6.65 -5.02
C GLU A 128 10.04 -8.03 -5.51
N ARG A 129 10.79 -8.09 -6.61
CA ARG A 129 11.39 -9.34 -7.13
C ARG A 129 12.40 -9.93 -6.15
N LEU A 130 13.31 -9.11 -5.61
CA LEU A 130 14.30 -9.54 -4.61
C LEU A 130 13.63 -10.00 -3.30
N LEU A 131 12.57 -9.32 -2.87
CA LEU A 131 11.78 -9.71 -1.71
C LEU A 131 11.07 -11.06 -1.93
N ALA A 132 10.53 -11.28 -3.13
CA ALA A 132 9.89 -12.55 -3.50
C ALA A 132 10.90 -13.71 -3.56
N GLU A 133 12.09 -13.48 -4.13
CA GLU A 133 13.19 -14.45 -4.18
C GLU A 133 13.68 -14.82 -2.77
N SER A 134 13.93 -13.83 -1.91
CA SER A 134 14.29 -14.01 -0.50
C SER A 134 13.23 -14.81 0.27
N ARG A 135 11.95 -14.49 0.09
CA ARG A 135 10.83 -15.25 0.68
C ARG A 135 10.76 -16.70 0.19
N LEU A 136 11.06 -16.96 -1.09
CA LEU A 136 11.09 -18.31 -1.64
C LEU A 136 12.25 -19.12 -1.04
N LEU A 137 13.44 -18.52 -0.95
CA LEU A 137 14.63 -19.13 -0.35
C LEU A 137 14.40 -19.46 1.13
N ALA A 138 13.93 -18.50 1.93
CA ALA A 138 13.57 -18.73 3.34
C ALA A 138 12.49 -19.83 3.51
N ARG A 139 11.51 -19.90 2.59
CA ARG A 139 10.51 -20.98 2.58
C ARG A 139 11.14 -22.35 2.26
N LYS A 140 12.12 -22.41 1.35
CA LYS A 140 12.85 -23.64 1.00
C LYS A 140 13.67 -24.12 2.19
N GLU A 141 14.43 -23.22 2.83
CA GLU A 141 15.21 -23.53 4.05
C GLU A 141 14.31 -24.01 5.20
N ALA A 142 13.16 -23.37 5.42
CA ALA A 142 12.19 -23.80 6.44
C ALA A 142 11.60 -25.20 6.15
N LEU A 143 11.41 -25.57 4.88
CA LEU A 143 11.01 -26.93 4.49
C LEU A 143 12.15 -27.94 4.74
N GLU A 144 13.38 -27.62 4.35
CA GLU A 144 14.56 -28.47 4.59
C GLU A 144 14.81 -28.70 6.09
N GLN A 145 14.66 -27.67 6.92
CA GLN A 145 14.71 -27.78 8.38
C GLN A 145 13.59 -28.67 8.93
N LYS A 146 12.35 -28.51 8.44
CA LYS A 146 11.20 -29.32 8.85
C LYS A 146 11.39 -30.80 8.48
N ASP A 147 11.90 -31.08 7.29
CA ASP A 147 12.16 -32.44 6.83
C ASP A 147 13.33 -33.08 7.60
N PHE A 148 14.36 -32.31 7.97
CA PHE A 148 15.42 -32.78 8.86
C PHE A 148 14.89 -33.15 10.24
N ILE A 149 14.09 -32.29 10.88
CA ILE A 149 13.46 -32.57 12.18
C ILE A 149 12.56 -33.80 12.08
N ARG A 150 11.75 -33.90 11.03
CA ARG A 150 10.89 -35.07 10.79
C ARG A 150 11.71 -36.35 10.68
N LYS A 151 12.79 -36.36 9.90
CA LYS A 151 13.68 -37.53 9.76
C LYS A 151 14.30 -37.94 11.09
N GLN A 152 14.80 -36.98 11.88
CA GLN A 152 15.31 -37.24 13.23
C GLN A 152 14.24 -37.86 14.15
N GLN A 153 12.99 -37.39 14.09
CA GLN A 153 11.88 -37.97 14.84
C GLN A 153 11.52 -39.39 14.37
N GLU A 154 11.51 -39.64 13.06
CA GLU A 154 11.25 -40.97 12.49
C GLU A 154 12.35 -41.98 12.87
N ASP A 155 13.62 -41.60 12.79
CA ASP A 155 14.75 -42.45 13.18
C ASP A 155 14.81 -42.68 14.71
N ALA A 156 14.47 -41.67 15.52
CA ALA A 156 14.30 -41.84 16.97
C ALA A 156 13.15 -42.79 17.32
N ARG A 157 12.00 -42.69 16.61
CA ARG A 157 10.87 -43.63 16.77
C ARG A 157 11.27 -45.06 16.40
N ARG A 158 11.94 -45.27 15.26
CA ARG A 158 12.48 -46.58 14.86
C ARG A 158 13.45 -47.15 15.91
N LYS A 159 14.30 -46.32 16.50
CA LYS A 159 15.21 -46.74 17.58
C LYS A 159 14.46 -47.14 18.86
N ILE A 160 13.38 -46.44 19.21
CA ILE A 160 12.51 -46.83 20.34
C ILE A 160 11.77 -48.14 20.04
N GLU A 161 11.27 -48.31 18.82
CA GLU A 161 10.53 -49.50 18.39
C GLU A 161 11.42 -50.75 18.36
N THR A 162 12.62 -50.65 17.77
CA THR A 162 13.62 -51.74 17.78
C THR A 162 14.05 -52.11 19.20
N LEU A 163 14.28 -51.14 20.08
CA LEU A 163 14.58 -51.41 21.50
C LEU A 163 13.40 -52.05 22.25
N LYS A 164 12.14 -51.69 21.93
CA LYS A 164 10.95 -52.36 22.48
C LYS A 164 10.86 -53.81 22.00
N LEU A 165 11.08 -54.05 20.71
CA LEU A 165 11.06 -55.38 20.12
C LEU A 165 12.14 -56.27 20.76
N GLN A 166 13.38 -55.78 20.85
CA GLN A 166 14.48 -56.50 21.51
C GLN A 166 14.20 -56.85 22.98
N LYS A 167 13.56 -55.95 23.73
CA LYS A 167 13.15 -56.24 25.12
C LYS A 167 12.05 -57.29 25.19
N LEU A 168 11.11 -57.29 24.24
CA LEU A 168 10.04 -58.27 24.18
C LEU A 168 10.56 -59.64 23.76
N THR A 169 11.45 -59.73 22.75
CA THR A 169 12.06 -61.01 22.35
C THR A 169 12.94 -61.58 23.45
N ALA A 170 13.77 -60.75 24.12
CA ALA A 170 14.58 -61.22 25.25
C ALA A 170 13.73 -61.74 26.43
N ALA A 171 12.59 -61.10 26.71
CA ALA A 171 11.65 -61.58 27.73
C ALA A 171 10.92 -62.88 27.31
N GLN A 172 10.64 -63.05 26.02
CA GLN A 172 10.12 -64.31 25.47
C GLN A 172 11.15 -65.44 25.56
N GLU A 173 12.39 -65.20 25.14
CA GLU A 173 13.50 -66.14 25.23
C GLU A 173 13.77 -66.57 26.69
N GLU A 174 13.71 -65.62 27.64
CA GLU A 174 13.85 -65.95 29.07
C GLU A 174 12.67 -66.80 29.57
N TYR A 175 11.44 -66.50 29.14
CA TYR A 175 10.26 -67.29 29.51
C TYR A 175 10.31 -68.71 28.91
N GLU A 176 10.66 -68.84 27.63
CA GLU A 176 10.84 -70.12 26.95
C GLU A 176 11.95 -70.96 27.61
N ARG A 177 13.05 -70.32 28.00
CA ARG A 177 14.12 -70.98 28.76
C ARG A 177 13.62 -71.49 30.11
N ARG A 178 12.92 -70.67 30.90
CA ARG A 178 12.35 -71.10 32.20
C ARG A 178 11.32 -72.23 32.02
N LEU A 179 10.46 -72.13 31.01
CA LEU A 179 9.50 -73.17 30.67
C LEU A 179 10.19 -74.49 30.30
N LYS A 180 11.29 -74.42 29.54
CA LYS A 180 12.11 -75.60 29.23
C LYS A 180 12.76 -76.19 30.47
N GLU A 181 13.34 -75.38 31.35
CA GLU A 181 13.94 -75.83 32.61
C GLU A 181 12.90 -76.54 33.50
N GLU A 182 11.65 -76.06 33.56
CA GLU A 182 10.53 -76.72 34.27
C GLU A 182 10.08 -78.03 33.58
N ILE A 183 10.04 -78.08 32.24
CA ILE A 183 9.71 -79.30 31.49
C ILE A 183 10.78 -80.37 31.70
N ASP A 184 12.07 -80.01 31.62
CA ASP A 184 13.19 -80.91 31.84
C ASP A 184 13.21 -81.41 33.30
N ALA A 185 12.90 -80.54 34.28
CA ALA A 185 12.76 -80.92 35.69
C ALA A 185 11.57 -81.87 35.93
N LYS A 186 10.43 -81.63 35.29
CA LYS A 186 9.25 -82.52 35.33
C LYS A 186 9.60 -83.89 34.74
N LEU A 187 10.23 -83.92 33.57
CA LEU A 187 10.63 -85.17 32.90
C LEU A 187 11.60 -85.99 33.77
N ALA A 188 12.58 -85.33 34.41
CA ALA A 188 13.49 -86.00 35.35
C ALA A 188 12.76 -86.60 36.57
N LYS A 189 11.69 -85.94 37.05
CA LYS A 189 10.85 -86.49 38.13
C LYS A 189 9.96 -87.64 37.66
N GLU A 190 9.43 -87.59 36.44
CA GLU A 190 8.66 -88.69 35.85
C GLU A 190 9.54 -89.94 35.66
N GLN A 191 10.78 -89.78 35.19
CA GLN A 191 11.76 -90.87 35.09
C GLN A 191 12.12 -91.47 36.46
N GLU A 192 12.26 -90.65 37.51
CA GLU A 192 12.53 -91.15 38.86
C GLU A 192 11.33 -91.91 39.45
N ILE A 193 10.10 -91.43 39.21
CA ILE A 193 8.86 -92.14 39.59
C ILE A 193 8.76 -93.48 38.85
N GLU A 194 9.07 -93.52 37.55
CA GLU A 194 9.10 -94.77 36.77
C GLU A 194 10.12 -95.76 37.34
N ARG A 195 11.30 -95.28 37.75
CA ARG A 195 12.33 -96.08 38.41
C ARG A 195 11.86 -96.66 39.75
N LEU A 196 11.21 -95.84 40.57
CA LEU A 196 10.64 -96.28 41.85
C LEU A 196 9.50 -97.27 41.65
N ALA A 197 8.66 -97.11 40.61
CA ALA A 197 7.61 -98.05 40.26
C ALA A 197 8.16 -99.40 39.77
N GLN A 198 9.27 -99.42 39.02
CA GLN A 198 9.99 -100.66 38.67
C GLN A 198 10.50 -101.38 39.93
N MET A 199 11.13 -100.65 40.86
CA MET A 199 11.57 -101.21 42.15
C MET A 199 10.40 -101.72 43.02
N GLU A 200 9.26 -101.04 42.99
CA GLU A 200 8.04 -101.49 43.66
C GLU A 200 7.52 -102.80 43.06
N LEU A 201 7.47 -102.92 41.73
CA LEU A 201 7.05 -104.13 41.02
C LEU A 201 7.96 -105.33 41.36
N GLU A 202 9.28 -105.15 41.33
CA GLU A 202 10.24 -106.19 41.76
C GLU A 202 10.04 -106.58 43.24
N LEU A 203 9.79 -105.61 44.12
CA LEU A 203 9.54 -105.88 45.54
C LEU A 203 8.21 -106.62 45.74
N ILE A 204 7.16 -106.26 45.01
CA ILE A 204 5.87 -106.96 45.01
C ILE A 204 6.02 -108.38 44.48
N GLU A 205 6.76 -108.59 43.40
CA GLU A 205 7.03 -109.92 42.84
C GLU A 205 7.83 -110.79 43.83
N ARG A 206 8.89 -110.23 44.43
CA ARG A 206 9.69 -110.90 45.46
C ARG A 206 8.88 -111.22 46.72
N LEU A 207 7.95 -110.34 47.13
CA LEU A 207 7.00 -110.59 48.22
C LEU A 207 5.98 -111.67 47.84
N LYS A 208 5.46 -111.67 46.60
CA LYS A 208 4.58 -112.75 46.09
C LYS A 208 5.30 -114.09 46.05
N SER A 209 6.57 -114.16 45.62
CA SER A 209 7.37 -115.39 45.68
C SER A 209 7.52 -115.87 47.12
N LYS A 210 7.95 -114.99 48.03
CA LYS A 210 8.05 -115.32 49.46
C LYS A 210 6.72 -115.76 50.08
N GLN A 211 5.59 -115.14 49.71
CA GLN A 211 4.27 -115.58 50.16
C GLN A 211 3.86 -116.92 49.53
N ALA A 212 4.24 -117.21 48.29
CA ALA A 212 4.01 -118.51 47.66
C ALA A 212 4.89 -119.62 48.28
N GLU A 213 6.14 -119.31 48.61
CA GLU A 213 7.04 -120.17 49.39
C GLU A 213 6.47 -120.42 50.79
N GLN A 214 6.03 -119.38 51.49
CA GLN A 214 5.33 -119.52 52.78
C GLN A 214 4.05 -120.35 52.65
N ARG A 215 3.22 -120.15 51.62
CA ARG A 215 2.03 -120.98 51.38
C ARG A 215 2.39 -122.44 51.11
N LYS A 216 3.46 -122.72 50.36
CA LYS A 216 3.97 -124.09 50.18
C LYS A 216 4.46 -124.69 51.50
N ALA A 217 5.21 -123.94 52.30
CA ALA A 217 5.68 -124.37 53.62
C ALA A 217 4.51 -124.59 54.59
N TYR A 218 3.48 -123.75 54.55
CA TYR A 218 2.24 -123.94 55.32
C TYR A 218 1.44 -125.14 54.82
N GLN A 219 1.33 -125.40 53.51
CA GLN A 219 0.70 -126.61 52.97
C GLN A 219 1.46 -127.89 53.35
N GLN A 220 2.80 -127.84 53.35
CA GLN A 220 3.64 -128.93 53.86
C GLN A 220 3.43 -129.14 55.37
N LEU A 221 3.39 -128.05 56.15
CA LEU A 221 3.07 -128.10 57.57
C LEU A 221 1.65 -128.61 57.83
N GLU A 222 0.64 -128.21 57.05
CA GLU A 222 -0.75 -128.65 57.18
C GLU A 222 -0.90 -130.13 56.81
N ALA A 223 -0.20 -130.60 55.76
CA ALA A 223 -0.11 -132.01 55.41
C ALA A 223 0.58 -132.86 56.50
N VAL A 224 1.54 -132.28 57.24
CA VAL A 224 2.23 -132.95 58.36
C VAL A 224 1.45 -132.83 59.67
N LEU A 225 0.77 -131.71 59.93
CA LEU A 225 -0.04 -131.43 61.13
C LEU A 225 -1.45 -132.01 61.08
N SER A 226 -1.88 -132.55 59.92
CA SER A 226 -3.04 -133.46 59.85
C SER A 226 -2.79 -134.77 60.62
N LEU A 227 -1.55 -135.05 61.02
CA LEU A 227 -1.16 -136.08 61.99
C LEU A 227 -0.69 -135.45 63.31
N GLY A 228 -1.53 -135.52 64.35
CA GLY A 228 -1.13 -135.26 65.74
C GLY A 228 -1.58 -133.91 66.31
N ASN A 229 -2.56 -133.97 67.21
CA ASN A 229 -3.22 -132.81 67.82
C ASN A 229 -2.80 -132.62 69.30
N VAL A 230 -3.23 -131.50 69.90
CA VAL A 230 -3.33 -131.17 71.35
C VAL A 230 -2.17 -130.41 72.01
N SER A 231 -2.38 -129.08 72.15
CA SER A 231 -2.44 -128.26 73.40
C SER A 231 -1.43 -128.50 74.56
N THR A 232 -1.03 -127.52 75.39
CA THR A 232 -1.83 -126.42 75.99
C THR A 232 -0.96 -125.38 76.76
N THR A 233 -1.53 -124.22 77.11
CA THR A 233 -1.22 -123.27 78.24
C THR A 233 -0.06 -122.24 78.12
N LYS A 234 -0.06 -121.07 78.79
CA LYS A 234 -1.13 -120.12 79.29
C LYS A 234 -0.49 -118.86 79.95
N GLY A 235 -1.06 -117.66 79.77
CA GLY A 235 -0.83 -116.44 80.59
C GLY A 235 -0.13 -115.27 79.85
N LEU A 236 -0.79 -114.14 79.52
CA LEU A 236 -1.27 -113.00 80.36
C LEU A 236 -0.09 -112.12 80.88
N THR A 237 -0.02 -110.78 80.74
CA THR A 237 -0.97 -109.67 80.43
C THR A 237 -0.35 -108.70 79.37
N GLY A 238 -0.86 -107.50 78.97
CA GLY A 238 -2.15 -106.79 79.11
C GLY A 238 -2.01 -105.24 79.02
N ASN A 239 -3.04 -104.55 78.49
CA ASN A 239 -3.20 -103.07 78.30
C ASN A 239 -2.23 -102.37 77.31
N GLY A 240 -2.58 -101.26 76.62
CA GLY A 240 -3.85 -100.51 76.54
C GLY A 240 -3.82 -99.33 75.52
N LYS A 241 -5.02 -98.88 75.10
CA LYS A 241 -5.39 -97.70 74.26
C LYS A 241 -5.09 -96.35 74.98
N PRO A 242 -5.44 -95.12 74.48
CA PRO A 242 -5.70 -94.60 73.11
C PRO A 242 -5.17 -93.14 72.84
N ALA A 243 -5.59 -92.55 71.70
CA ALA A 243 -6.06 -91.15 71.51
C ALA A 243 -5.11 -89.96 71.21
N SER A 244 -5.56 -89.13 70.25
CA SER A 244 -5.20 -87.72 69.98
C SER A 244 -5.64 -86.78 71.13
N PRO A 245 -5.18 -85.51 71.27
CA PRO A 245 -5.83 -84.40 70.53
C PRO A 245 -5.07 -83.02 70.37
N LYS A 246 -5.68 -82.14 69.56
CA LYS A 246 -5.92 -80.67 69.68
C LYS A 246 -4.86 -79.61 70.11
N VAL A 247 -4.74 -78.58 69.23
CA VAL A 247 -5.02 -77.12 69.40
C VAL A 247 -4.25 -76.28 70.46
N THR A 248 -3.96 -75.00 70.10
CA THR A 248 -3.94 -73.73 70.92
C THR A 248 -2.72 -72.87 70.50
N VAL A 249 -2.86 -71.77 69.73
CA VAL A 249 -3.00 -70.33 70.16
C VAL A 249 -1.70 -69.83 70.85
N VAL A 250 -1.16 -68.60 70.74
CA VAL A 250 -1.53 -67.22 70.35
C VAL A 250 -0.35 -66.65 69.49
N GLY A 251 -0.36 -65.49 68.83
CA GLY A 251 -1.26 -64.33 68.80
C GLY A 251 -0.46 -63.05 68.48
N ALA A 252 -1.15 -62.04 67.90
CA ALA A 252 -0.96 -60.58 67.99
C ALA A 252 0.46 -59.96 67.79
N THR A 253 0.65 -58.84 67.08
CA THR A 253 -0.19 -57.65 66.83
C THR A 253 -0.05 -57.20 65.36
N GLY A 254 -1.09 -56.73 64.63
CA GLY A 254 -1.74 -55.40 64.74
C GLY A 254 -0.88 -54.34 64.02
N GLY A 255 -1.24 -53.66 62.93
CA GLY A 255 -2.49 -53.00 62.48
C GLY A 255 -2.07 -51.57 62.00
N VAL A 256 -2.74 -50.75 61.17
CA VAL A 256 -4.14 -50.55 60.73
C VAL A 256 -4.07 -49.66 59.45
N SER A 257 -4.50 -50.07 58.24
CA SER A 257 -5.80 -49.78 57.54
C SER A 257 -5.85 -48.44 56.73
N PRO A 258 -6.94 -48.03 56.02
CA PRO A 258 -7.27 -48.54 54.67
C PRO A 258 -7.82 -47.51 53.61
N GLU A 259 -8.04 -48.00 52.37
CA GLU A 259 -9.09 -47.69 51.34
C GLU A 259 -9.50 -46.28 50.79
N ARG A 260 -9.33 -46.14 49.44
CA ARG A 260 -10.33 -45.81 48.36
C ARG A 260 -11.07 -44.40 48.30
N PRO A 261 -11.86 -44.05 47.23
CA PRO A 261 -12.02 -42.66 46.67
C PRO A 261 -13.52 -42.18 46.67
N PRO A 262 -14.09 -41.24 45.83
CA PRO A 262 -13.59 -40.48 44.65
C PRO A 262 -14.10 -39.01 44.41
N SER A 263 -13.68 -38.42 43.27
CA SER A 263 -14.32 -37.41 42.37
C SER A 263 -14.98 -36.09 42.89
N GLN A 264 -14.68 -35.00 42.16
CA GLN A 264 -15.54 -33.85 41.74
C GLN A 264 -15.10 -32.40 42.06
N MET A 265 -15.51 -31.53 41.12
CA MET A 265 -15.45 -30.07 40.95
C MET A 265 -15.60 -29.15 42.18
N SER A 266 -14.87 -28.02 42.15
CA SER A 266 -15.26 -26.62 42.53
C SER A 266 -14.00 -25.81 42.90
N GLN A 267 -13.91 -24.47 42.87
CA GLN A 267 -14.65 -23.35 42.25
C GLN A 267 -13.73 -22.10 42.33
N ALA A 268 -14.23 -20.93 41.90
CA ALA A 268 -13.68 -19.57 42.09
C ALA A 268 -12.43 -19.23 41.24
N SER A 269 -12.51 -18.35 40.24
CA SER A 269 -12.93 -16.92 40.21
C SER A 269 -11.78 -15.95 40.51
N ALA A 270 -11.23 -15.37 39.45
CA ALA A 270 -10.67 -14.03 39.45
C ALA A 270 -11.25 -13.30 38.22
N SER A 271 -12.12 -12.33 38.49
CA SER A 271 -12.92 -11.61 37.50
C SER A 271 -12.10 -10.56 36.76
N TYR A 272 -12.46 -10.34 35.49
CA TYR A 272 -12.23 -9.05 34.85
C TYR A 272 -12.98 -7.97 35.63
N THR A 273 -12.29 -6.88 35.98
CA THR A 273 -12.89 -5.60 36.35
C THR A 273 -12.10 -4.51 35.64
N ALA A 274 -12.68 -3.99 34.57
CA ALA A 274 -12.24 -2.76 33.90
C ALA A 274 -13.27 -1.68 34.23
N GLU A 275 -12.96 -0.91 35.27
CA GLU A 275 -13.61 0.30 35.80
C GLU A 275 -12.91 0.54 37.16
N GLU A 276 -12.64 1.76 37.62
CA GLU A 276 -12.84 3.08 37.05
C GLU A 276 -11.73 3.96 37.66
N ALA A 277 -11.00 4.70 36.83
CA ALA A 277 -9.99 5.64 37.31
C ALA A 277 -10.13 6.93 36.50
N ALA A 278 -10.81 7.90 37.08
CA ALA A 278 -10.66 9.30 36.71
C ALA A 278 -9.49 9.87 37.53
N PRO A 279 -8.30 10.08 36.94
CA PRO A 279 -7.32 10.96 37.54
C PRO A 279 -7.73 12.41 37.30
N ASP A 280 -7.77 13.23 38.36
CA ASP A 280 -7.58 14.67 38.24
C ASP A 280 -6.11 14.93 37.87
N GLY A 281 -5.77 14.65 36.62
CA GLY A 281 -4.44 14.75 36.04
C GLY A 281 -4.55 14.91 34.53
N GLU A 282 -3.62 15.68 33.95
CA GLU A 282 -3.60 15.95 32.51
C GLU A 282 -3.57 14.62 31.72
N PRO A 283 -4.39 14.46 30.66
CA PRO A 283 -4.51 13.19 29.96
C PRO A 283 -3.17 12.80 29.36
N THR A 284 -2.79 11.54 29.58
CA THR A 284 -1.48 11.04 29.18
C THR A 284 -1.37 10.94 27.66
N GLU A 285 -0.15 10.78 27.15
CA GLU A 285 0.07 10.57 25.71
C GLU A 285 -0.69 9.34 25.17
N GLU A 286 -0.93 8.34 26.02
CA GLU A 286 -1.72 7.14 25.69
C GLU A 286 -3.22 7.43 25.64
N ASP A 287 -3.73 8.36 26.46
CA ASP A 287 -5.11 8.83 26.42
C ASP A 287 -5.35 9.67 25.16
N VAL A 288 -4.43 10.58 24.87
CA VAL A 288 -4.40 11.42 23.66
C VAL A 288 -4.35 10.57 22.39
N ALA A 289 -3.49 9.55 22.34
CA ALA A 289 -3.40 8.63 21.20
C ALA A 289 -4.68 7.81 21.01
N ARG A 290 -5.29 7.33 22.10
CA ARG A 290 -6.55 6.57 22.04
C ARG A 290 -7.72 7.43 21.57
N ALA A 291 -7.85 8.66 22.07
CA ALA A 291 -8.88 9.59 21.65
C ALA A 291 -8.70 9.96 20.17
N PHE A 292 -7.47 10.28 19.72
CA PHE A 292 -7.20 10.61 18.32
C PHE A 292 -7.59 9.46 17.37
N ALA A 293 -7.26 8.22 17.74
CA ALA A 293 -7.63 7.03 16.97
C ALA A 293 -9.14 6.75 16.88
N MET A 294 -9.98 7.34 17.77
CA MET A 294 -11.43 7.26 17.65
C MET A 294 -12.01 8.26 16.63
N TYR A 295 -11.31 9.36 16.36
CA TYR A 295 -11.74 10.42 15.43
C TYR A 295 -11.13 10.29 14.02
N ASP A 296 -10.08 9.50 13.85
CA ASP A 296 -9.55 9.05 12.55
C ASP A 296 -10.43 7.93 11.96
N THR A 297 -11.58 8.30 11.41
CA THR A 297 -12.54 7.35 10.81
C THR A 297 -12.01 6.64 9.57
N ASP A 298 -11.01 7.24 8.91
CA ASP A 298 -10.45 6.76 7.64
C ASP A 298 -9.24 5.84 7.87
N GLY A 299 -8.67 5.83 9.08
CA GLY A 299 -7.50 5.02 9.47
C GLY A 299 -6.20 5.50 8.81
N ILE A 300 -6.11 6.79 8.48
CA ILE A 300 -5.02 7.38 7.70
C ILE A 300 -3.97 8.12 8.55
N GLY A 301 -4.19 8.25 9.86
CA GLY A 301 -3.34 9.02 10.78
C GLY A 301 -3.66 10.52 10.86
N GLU A 302 -4.80 10.94 10.30
CA GLU A 302 -5.22 12.34 10.19
C GLU A 302 -6.69 12.51 10.57
N ILE A 303 -7.02 13.58 11.29
CA ILE A 303 -8.41 13.96 11.60
C ILE A 303 -8.80 15.22 10.82
N SER A 304 -10.10 15.37 10.52
CA SER A 304 -10.62 16.61 9.96
C SER A 304 -10.58 17.74 11.01
N THR A 305 -10.31 18.96 10.58
CA THR A 305 -10.43 20.19 11.41
C THR A 305 -11.81 20.35 12.06
N LEU A 306 -12.87 19.79 11.45
CA LEU A 306 -14.23 19.76 12.02
C LEU A 306 -14.38 18.77 13.19
N SER A 307 -13.56 17.72 13.22
CA SER A 307 -13.57 16.68 14.26
C SER A 307 -12.79 17.08 15.52
N LEU A 308 -11.94 18.12 15.43
CA LEU A 308 -11.08 18.58 16.52
C LEU A 308 -11.89 19.00 17.77
N ASP A 309 -13.04 19.66 17.60
CA ASP A 309 -13.89 20.07 18.73
C ASP A 309 -14.45 18.86 19.52
N GLY A 310 -14.75 17.76 18.82
CA GLY A 310 -15.17 16.50 19.44
C GLY A 310 -14.03 15.87 20.24
N LEU A 311 -12.86 15.73 19.60
CA LEU A 311 -11.66 15.19 20.25
C LEU A 311 -11.29 15.94 21.54
N LEU A 312 -11.35 17.26 21.52
CA LEU A 312 -11.04 18.12 22.68
C LEU A 312 -12.07 17.99 23.81
N ARG A 313 -13.36 17.76 23.48
CA ARG A 313 -14.41 17.48 24.47
C ARG A 313 -14.22 16.11 25.13
N ASP A 314 -13.89 15.09 24.35
CA ASP A 314 -13.66 13.74 24.86
C ASP A 314 -12.38 13.64 25.71
N LEU A 315 -11.37 14.48 25.42
CA LEU A 315 -10.20 14.69 26.29
C LEU A 315 -10.46 15.59 27.51
N GLY A 316 -11.71 16.05 27.72
CA GLY A 316 -12.09 16.85 28.89
C GLY A 316 -11.67 18.33 28.85
N VAL A 317 -11.13 18.83 27.72
CA VAL A 317 -10.64 20.21 27.57
C VAL A 317 -11.44 20.96 26.49
N PRO A 318 -12.70 21.32 26.76
CA PRO A 318 -13.54 22.03 25.79
C PRO A 318 -13.04 23.46 25.55
N LEU A 319 -12.69 23.78 24.31
CA LEU A 319 -12.34 25.14 23.90
C LEU A 319 -13.57 25.99 23.55
N SER A 320 -13.45 27.31 23.70
CA SER A 320 -14.42 28.24 23.10
C SER A 320 -14.24 28.31 21.57
N PRO A 321 -15.28 28.69 20.79
CA PRO A 321 -15.20 28.72 19.32
C PRO A 321 -14.06 29.59 18.77
N SER A 322 -13.70 30.67 19.47
CA SER A 322 -12.56 31.53 19.13
C SER A 322 -11.22 30.85 19.40
N GLN A 323 -11.07 30.14 20.52
CA GLN A 323 -9.86 29.36 20.84
C GLN A 323 -9.70 28.16 19.90
N LEU A 324 -10.79 27.46 19.56
CA LEU A 324 -10.78 26.38 18.57
C LEU A 324 -10.34 26.88 17.19
N SER A 325 -10.85 28.04 16.75
CA SER A 325 -10.43 28.65 15.48
C SER A 325 -8.94 29.01 15.49
N GLN A 326 -8.41 29.45 16.62
CA GLN A 326 -6.98 29.74 16.80
C GLN A 326 -6.13 28.46 16.82
N ALA A 327 -6.59 27.39 17.47
CA ALA A 327 -5.94 26.09 17.49
C ALA A 327 -5.86 25.48 16.07
N ILE A 328 -6.97 25.50 15.31
CA ILE A 328 -7.00 25.05 13.92
C ILE A 328 -6.00 25.84 13.05
N ALA A 329 -5.90 27.16 13.22
CA ALA A 329 -4.95 27.99 12.48
C ALA A 329 -3.48 27.75 12.87
N GLN A 330 -3.20 27.19 14.05
CA GLN A 330 -1.86 26.79 14.51
C GLN A 330 -1.50 25.37 14.09
N LEU A 331 -2.49 24.48 14.01
CA LEU A 331 -2.34 23.07 13.62
C LEU A 331 -2.26 22.92 12.10
N ASP A 332 -3.27 23.40 11.36
CA ASP A 332 -3.36 23.30 9.90
C ASP A 332 -2.67 24.49 9.21
N THR A 333 -1.38 24.69 9.52
CA THR A 333 -0.54 25.72 8.86
C THR A 333 -0.42 25.51 7.34
N SER A 334 -0.63 24.27 6.89
CA SER A 334 -0.62 23.87 5.47
C SER A 334 -1.95 24.07 4.75
N GLN A 335 -3.03 24.48 5.45
CA GLN A 335 -4.39 24.69 4.91
C GLN A 335 -4.96 23.48 4.17
N THR A 336 -4.67 22.28 4.66
CA THR A 336 -5.12 20.99 4.13
C THR A 336 -6.55 20.63 4.53
N GLY A 337 -7.08 21.28 5.59
CA GLY A 337 -8.33 20.92 6.26
C GLY A 337 -8.22 19.68 7.16
N ARG A 338 -7.02 19.10 7.29
CA ARG A 338 -6.71 17.92 8.10
C ARG A 338 -5.59 18.24 9.09
N ILE A 339 -5.51 17.45 10.15
CA ILE A 339 -4.51 17.58 11.23
C ILE A 339 -3.91 16.20 11.47
N THR A 340 -2.59 16.07 11.33
CA THR A 340 -1.88 14.83 11.63
C THR A 340 -1.74 14.62 13.14
N PHE A 341 -1.57 13.38 13.59
CA PHE A 341 -1.29 13.09 15.01
C PHE A 341 -0.04 13.81 15.53
N GLY A 342 0.98 13.99 14.68
CA GLY A 342 2.22 14.68 15.03
C GLY A 342 2.03 16.18 15.28
N GLU A 343 1.23 16.85 14.45
CA GLU A 343 0.86 18.27 14.64
C GLU A 343 0.01 18.44 15.91
N PHE A 344 -0.99 17.57 16.10
CA PHE A 344 -1.85 17.59 17.29
C PHE A 344 -1.04 17.40 18.58
N LEU A 345 -0.16 16.40 18.63
CA LEU A 345 0.64 16.09 19.82
C LEU A 345 1.68 17.18 20.13
N LEU A 346 2.22 17.86 19.11
CA LEU A 346 3.16 18.98 19.31
C LEU A 346 2.45 20.20 19.90
N TRP A 347 1.24 20.50 19.44
CA TRP A 347 0.41 21.59 19.98
C TRP A 347 -0.18 21.25 21.36
N TRP A 348 -0.51 19.97 21.63
CA TRP A 348 -1.04 19.54 22.92
C TRP A 348 -0.03 19.64 24.07
N LYS A 349 1.28 19.54 23.75
CA LYS A 349 2.38 19.55 24.74
C LYS A 349 3.09 20.92 24.91
N GLY A 350 2.69 21.94 24.16
CA GLY A 350 3.40 23.22 24.03
C GLY A 350 2.60 24.44 24.49
#